data_AF-A0A968SMJ5-F1
#
_entry.id   AF-A0A968SMJ5-F1
#
_cell.length_a   1.000
_cell.length_b   1.000
_cell.length_c   1.000
_cell.angle_alpha   90.00
_cell.angle_beta   90.00
_cell.angle_gamma   90.00
#
_symmetry.space_group_name_H-M   'P 1'
#
loop_
_entity.id
_entity.type
_entity.pdbx_description
1 polymer ?
#
loop_
_entity_poly.entity_id
_entity_poly.type
_entity_poly.pdbx_seq_one_letter_code
_entity_poly.pdbx_strand_id
1 'polypeptide(L)' 'MDEIQKTNRRRKAGGTYLTLEELREAIEEAYRGALSGAAAEAFGGAYSVAQLSAMVDRKGIIQEAITLVSN' A
#
# COMPACT_ATOMS: atom_id res chain seq x y z
N MET A 1 -14.27 0.72 -2.49
CA MET A 1 -13.50 1.86 -1.93
C MET A 1 -14.19 2.49 -0.72
N ASP A 2 -15.52 2.60 -0.71
CA ASP A 2 -16.27 3.24 0.40
C ASP A 2 -16.03 2.66 1.81
N GLU A 3 -15.85 1.34 1.94
CA GLU A 3 -15.71 0.70 3.25
C GLU A 3 -14.36 1.01 3.94
N ILE A 4 -13.30 1.24 3.15
CA ILE A 4 -11.98 1.63 3.67
C ILE A 4 -12.04 3.07 4.18
N GLN A 5 -12.68 3.97 3.42
CA GLN A 5 -12.82 5.38 3.81
C GLN A 5 -13.73 5.57 5.03
N LYS A 6 -14.83 4.80 5.14
CA LYS A 6 -15.72 4.83 6.32
C LYS A 6 -15.02 4.37 7.59
N THR A 7 -14.21 3.31 7.49
CA THR A 7 -13.44 2.79 8.63
C THR A 7 -12.36 3.79 9.07
N ASN A 8 -11.75 4.52 8.13
CA ASN A 8 -10.68 5.47 8.43
C ASN A 8 -11.14 6.86 8.91
N ARG A 9 -12.46 7.13 9.03
CA ARG A 9 -12.97 8.45 9.43
C ARG A 9 -13.45 8.48 10.89
N ARG A 10 -12.74 9.20 11.78
CA ARG A 10 -13.09 9.31 13.20
C ARG A 10 -14.30 10.22 13.40
N ARG A 11 -15.37 9.71 14.02
CA ARG A 11 -16.71 10.37 14.10
C ARG A 11 -16.83 11.64 14.98
N LYS A 12 -15.78 12.12 15.66
CA LYS A 12 -15.91 13.22 16.65
C LYS A 12 -14.80 14.28 16.69
N ALA A 13 -13.70 14.10 15.96
CA ALA A 13 -12.67 15.11 15.78
C ALA A 13 -12.12 14.88 14.38
N GLY A 14 -12.16 15.88 13.50
CA GLY A 14 -11.91 15.74 12.06
C GLY A 14 -10.48 15.33 11.69
N GLY A 15 -10.10 14.08 12.00
CA GLY A 15 -8.84 13.45 11.63
C GLY A 15 -9.03 11.97 11.27
N THR A 16 -8.10 11.45 10.47
CA THR A 16 -7.95 10.03 10.10
C THR A 16 -7.49 9.20 11.31
N TYR A 17 -7.80 7.90 11.35
CA TYR A 17 -7.39 7.01 12.46
C TYR A 17 -5.88 6.77 12.53
N LEU A 18 -5.20 6.92 11.39
CA LEU A 18 -3.75 6.79 11.25
C LEU A 18 -3.16 8.18 10.98
N THR A 19 -2.07 8.51 11.66
CA THR A 19 -1.16 9.56 11.24
C THR A 19 -0.58 9.25 9.86
N LEU A 20 -0.01 10.25 9.17
CA LEU A 20 0.65 10.01 7.89
C LEU A 20 1.78 8.97 8.01
N GLU A 21 2.46 8.93 9.15
CA GLU A 21 3.50 7.95 9.45
C GLU A 21 2.92 6.54 9.56
N GLU A 22 1.89 6.34 10.36
CA GLU A 22 1.27 5.01 10.52
C GLU A 22 0.58 4.54 9.22
N LEU A 23 -0.01 5.46 8.44
CA LEU A 23 -0.55 5.17 7.12
C LEU A 23 0.54 4.70 6.16
N ARG A 24 1.68 5.39 6.16
CA ARG A 24 2.83 5.01 5.35
C ARG A 24 3.35 3.64 5.78
N GLU A 25 3.49 3.37 7.07
CA GLU A 25 3.93 2.05 7.57
C GLU A 25 2.99 0.91 7.12
N ALA A 26 1.68 1.11 7.22
CA ALA A 26 0.68 0.14 6.76
C ALA A 26 0.78 -0.11 5.24
N ILE A 27 0.98 0.94 4.45
CA ILE A 27 1.17 0.83 2.99
C ILE A 27 2.49 0.13 2.66
N GLU A 28 3.57 0.41 3.39
CA GLU A 28 4.87 -0.25 3.20
C GLU A 28 4.81 -1.74 3.51
N GLU A 29 4.02 -2.17 4.49
CA GLU A 29 3.74 -3.57 4.78
C GLU A 29 2.89 -4.23 3.68
N ALA A 30 1.78 -3.61 3.29
CA ALA A 30 0.92 -4.11 2.22
C ALA A 30 1.68 -4.27 0.89
N TYR A 31 2.58 -3.32 0.58
CA TYR A 31 3.44 -3.38 -0.61
C TYR A 31 4.32 -4.65 -0.62
N ARG A 32 4.89 -5.04 0.52
CA ARG A 32 5.71 -6.28 0.62
C ARG A 32 4.88 -7.54 0.34
N GLY A 33 3.66 -7.58 0.86
CA GLY A 33 2.71 -8.67 0.60
C GLY A 33 2.33 -8.74 -0.88
N ALA A 34 1.98 -7.60 -1.47
CA ALA A 34 1.61 -7.49 -2.88
C ALA A 34 2.75 -7.92 -3.82
N LEU A 35 4.00 -7.53 -3.53
CA LEU A 35 5.16 -7.91 -4.32
C LEU A 35 5.43 -9.43 -4.26
N SER A 36 5.23 -10.02 -3.08
CA SER A 36 5.37 -11.48 -2.88
C SER A 36 4.27 -12.24 -3.62
N GLY A 37 3.02 -11.78 -3.56
CA GLY A 37 1.91 -12.34 -4.32
C GLY A 37 2.11 -12.21 -5.83
N ALA A 38 2.58 -11.06 -6.31
CA ALA A 38 2.88 -10.84 -7.73
C ALA A 38 3.96 -11.80 -8.26
N ALA A 39 5.02 -12.04 -7.47
CA ALA A 39 6.07 -13.00 -7.82
C ALA A 39 5.52 -14.42 -7.96
N ALA A 40 4.68 -14.84 -7.02
CA ALA A 40 4.14 -16.20 -6.97
C ALA A 40 3.02 -16.44 -8.00
N GLU A 41 2.08 -15.50 -8.15
CA GLU A 41 0.82 -15.72 -8.86
C GLU A 41 0.76 -15.04 -10.23
N ALA A 42 1.20 -13.78 -10.34
CA ALA A 42 1.04 -13.00 -11.57
C ALA A 42 2.08 -13.34 -12.64
N PHE A 43 3.31 -13.68 -12.21
CA PHE A 43 4.40 -14.05 -13.11
C PHE A 43 4.70 -15.56 -13.10
N GLY A 44 3.89 -16.37 -12.42
CA GLY A 44 4.08 -17.81 -12.33
C GLY A 44 5.45 -18.22 -11.78
N GLY A 45 6.05 -17.40 -10.91
CA GLY A 45 7.40 -17.60 -10.40
C GLY A 45 8.54 -17.19 -11.35
N ALA A 46 8.26 -16.58 -12.50
CA ALA A 46 9.28 -16.17 -13.47
C ALA A 46 10.24 -15.11 -12.91
N TYR A 47 9.80 -14.35 -11.91
CA TYR A 47 10.62 -13.36 -11.23
C TYR A 47 10.55 -13.55 -9.72
N SER A 48 11.71 -13.56 -9.08
CA SER A 48 11.79 -13.45 -7.62
C SER A 48 11.33 -12.06 -7.14
N VAL A 49 10.96 -11.97 -5.87
CA VAL A 49 10.61 -10.71 -5.20
C VAL A 49 11.72 -9.66 -5.39
N ALA A 50 12.99 -10.06 -5.34
CA ALA A 50 14.12 -9.17 -5.54
C ALA A 50 14.19 -8.62 -6.98
N GLN A 51 13.94 -9.47 -7.98
CA GLN A 51 13.92 -9.06 -9.39
C GLN A 51 12.75 -8.11 -9.66
N LEU A 52 11.54 -8.44 -9.18
CA LEU A 52 10.39 -7.55 -9.31
C LEU A 52 10.62 -6.22 -8.60
N SER A 53 11.22 -6.22 -7.41
CA SER A 53 11.53 -4.99 -6.67
C SER A 53 12.51 -4.08 -7.43
N ALA A 54 13.35 -4.62 -8.30
CA ALA A 54 14.28 -3.84 -9.13
C ALA A 54 13.60 -3.29 -10.40
N MET A 55 12.48 -3.87 -10.81
CA MET A 55 11.74 -3.49 -12.02
C MET A 55 10.69 -2.39 -11.76
N VAL A 56 10.30 -2.16 -10.51
CA VAL A 56 9.21 -1.24 -10.15
C VAL A 56 9.72 -0.07 -9.31
N ASP A 57 9.15 1.11 -9.51
CA ASP A 57 9.42 2.26 -8.65
C ASP A 57 8.62 2.15 -7.34
N ARG A 58 9.26 1.54 -6.35
CA ARG A 58 8.70 1.43 -5.00
C ARG A 58 8.24 2.77 -4.42
N LYS A 59 9.02 3.84 -4.61
CA LYS A 59 8.72 5.15 -4.00
C LYS A 59 7.49 5.77 -4.65
N GLY A 60 7.42 5.73 -5.98
CA GLY A 60 6.25 6.17 -6.74
C GLY A 60 4.97 5.44 -6.33
N ILE A 61 5.02 4.11 -6.25
CA ILE A 61 3.87 3.28 -5.88
C ILE A 61 3.36 3.59 -4.46
N ILE A 62 4.27 3.73 -3.49
CA ILE A 62 3.88 4.08 -2.10
C ILE A 62 3.28 5.49 -2.05
N GLN A 63 3.89 6.44 -2.76
CA GLN A 63 3.41 7.82 -2.77
C GLN A 63 2.02 7.92 -3.40
N GLU A 64 1.78 7.22 -4.50
CA GLU A 64 0.48 7.13 -5.15
C GLU A 64 -0.57 6.48 -4.23
N ALA A 65 -0.21 5.38 -3.56
CA ALA A 65 -1.09 4.73 -2.60
C ALA A 65 -1.48 5.65 -1.43
N ILE A 66 -0.52 6.43 -0.88
CA ILE A 66 -0.80 7.43 0.16
C ILE A 66 -1.78 8.49 -0.38
N THR A 67 -1.56 9.00 -1.60
CA THR A 67 -2.43 9.99 -2.24
C THR A 67 -3.85 9.46 -2.48
N LEU A 68 -3.99 8.19 -2.87
CA LEU A 68 -5.30 7.56 -3.09
C LEU A 68 -6.07 7.30 -1.80
N VAL A 69 -5.39 6.99 -0.70
CA VAL A 69 -6.02 6.66 0.59
C VAL A 69 -6.29 7.92 1.44
N SER A 70 -5.51 8.98 1.23
CA SER A 70 -5.65 10.25 1.98
C SER A 70 -6.62 11.24 1.32
N ASN A 71 -7.11 10.95 0.11
CA ASN A 71 -8.20 11.68 -0.56
C ASN A 71 -9.56 11.02 -0.26
#